data_AF-A0A4Q6F1Z8-F1
#
_entry.id   AF-A0A4Q6F1Z8-F1
#
_cell.length_a   1.000
_cell.length_b   1.000
_cell.length_c   1.000
_cell.angle_alpha   90.00
_cell.angle_beta   90.00
_cell.angle_gamma   90.00
#
_symmetry.space_group_name_H-M   'P 1'
#
loop_
_entity.id
_entity.type
_entity.pdbx_description
1 polymer ?
#
loop_
_entity_poly.entity_id
_entity_poly.type
_entity_poly.pdbx_seq_one_letter_code
_entity_poly.pdbx_strand_id
1 'polypeptide(L)'
;GSGLFHALPNRLTQAGDVIPIAAFVGTCLLYYFRDRARMKQEFKQPLITSLSFLLLLPVLARVTGLDLFLAKGEFYLGIIPAILILARYENDRDKKRSLLTAAFFFLSAFACRTLDPYLCELWPRGTHFLWHILTAGAAYAAASLQFSKSDQTAAP
;
A
#
# COMPACT_ATOMS: atom_id res chain seq x y z
N GLY A 1 -12.87 2.55 9.81
CA GLY A 1 -11.91 1.64 10.44
C GLY A 1 -11.09 2.35 11.48
N SER A 2 -10.01 3.02 11.07
CA SER A 2 -8.97 3.50 11.99
C SER A 2 -9.43 4.39 13.14
N GLY A 3 -10.29 5.39 12.88
CA GLY A 3 -10.81 6.24 13.95
C GLY A 3 -11.54 5.44 15.05
N LEU A 4 -12.27 4.38 14.67
CA LEU A 4 -12.97 3.51 15.63
C LEU A 4 -12.01 2.59 16.40
N PHE A 5 -10.93 2.13 15.76
CA PHE A 5 -9.90 1.34 16.43
C PHE A 5 -9.13 2.15 17.49
N HIS A 6 -8.80 3.41 17.19
CA HIS A 6 -8.14 4.30 18.15
C HIS A 6 -9.07 4.78 19.27
N ALA A 7 -10.38 4.86 19.03
CA ALA A 7 -11.36 5.21 20.05
C ALA A 7 -11.74 4.02 20.96
N LEU A 8 -11.88 2.81 20.39
CA LEU A 8 -12.38 1.61 21.06
C LEU A 8 -11.54 0.38 20.66
N PRO A 9 -10.32 0.20 21.20
CA PRO A 9 -9.39 -0.82 20.73
C PRO A 9 -9.85 -2.23 21.13
N ASN A 10 -10.24 -3.04 20.14
CA ASN A 10 -10.53 -4.46 20.28
C ASN A 10 -10.33 -5.17 18.93
N ARG A 11 -10.46 -6.50 18.91
CA ARG A 11 -10.22 -7.30 17.70
C ARG A 11 -11.16 -6.95 16.55
N LEU A 12 -12.41 -6.58 16.84
CA LEU A 12 -13.39 -6.20 15.83
C LEU A 12 -13.06 -4.84 15.21
N THR A 13 -12.73 -3.85 16.03
CA THR A 13 -12.36 -2.51 15.53
C THR A 13 -11.02 -2.53 14.81
N GLN A 14 -10.08 -3.39 15.24
CA GLN A 14 -8.85 -3.67 14.51
C GLN A 14 -9.12 -4.30 13.14
N ALA A 15 -9.99 -5.32 13.08
CA ALA A 15 -10.39 -5.95 11.82
C ALA A 15 -11.07 -4.92 10.89
N GLY A 16 -11.95 -4.08 11.44
CA GLY A 16 -12.59 -2.97 10.74
C GLY A 16 -11.63 -1.88 10.26
N ASP A 17 -10.38 -1.85 10.73
CA ASP A 17 -9.31 -0.99 10.22
C ASP A 17 -8.50 -1.68 9.11
N VAL A 18 -8.05 -2.91 9.36
CA VAL A 18 -7.11 -3.61 8.47
C VAL A 18 -7.79 -4.25 7.25
N ILE A 19 -8.98 -4.84 7.41
CA ILE A 19 -9.69 -5.53 6.31
C ILE A 19 -10.02 -4.55 5.17
N PRO A 20 -10.54 -3.33 5.41
CA PRO A 20 -10.77 -2.37 4.34
C PRO A 20 -9.51 -1.97 3.57
N ILE A 21 -8.35 -1.88 4.24
CA ILE A 21 -7.07 -1.59 3.59
C ILE A 21 -6.68 -2.74 2.65
N ALA A 22 -6.76 -3.98 3.14
CA ALA A 22 -6.46 -5.16 2.34
C ALA A 22 -7.39 -5.28 1.13
N ALA A 23 -8.69 -5.02 1.33
CA ALA A 23 -9.68 -4.99 0.25
C ALA A 23 -9.34 -3.91 -0.78
N PHE A 24 -9.01 -2.68 -0.34
CA PHE A 24 -8.62 -1.58 -1.22
C PHE A 24 -7.40 -1.94 -2.09
N VAL A 25 -6.34 -2.49 -1.48
CA VAL A 25 -5.14 -2.93 -2.21
C VAL A 25 -5.50 -4.02 -3.21
N GLY A 26 -6.28 -5.02 -2.80
CA GLY A 26 -6.75 -6.10 -3.67
C GLY A 26 -7.56 -5.57 -4.87
N THR A 27 -8.47 -4.64 -4.65
CA THR A 27 -9.25 -3.99 -5.70
C THR A 27 -8.37 -3.18 -6.67
N CYS A 28 -7.38 -2.43 -6.16
CA CYS A 28 -6.44 -1.71 -7.00
C CYS A 28 -5.63 -2.66 -7.90
N LEU A 29 -5.10 -3.75 -7.34
CA LEU A 29 -4.38 -4.76 -8.11
C LEU A 29 -5.27 -5.44 -9.15
N LEU A 30 -6.49 -5.82 -8.76
CA LEU A 30 -7.47 -6.40 -9.67
C LEU A 30 -7.73 -5.47 -10.87
N TYR A 31 -8.01 -4.20 -10.64
CA TYR A 31 -8.25 -3.25 -11.72
C TYR A 31 -7.01 -3.00 -12.59
N TYR A 32 -5.84 -2.86 -11.97
CA TYR A 32 -4.58 -2.69 -12.68
C TYR A 32 -4.30 -3.86 -13.63
N PHE A 33 -4.39 -5.10 -13.14
CA PHE A 33 -4.12 -6.28 -13.96
C PHE A 33 -5.24 -6.58 -14.97
N ARG A 34 -6.50 -6.28 -14.64
CA ARG A 34 -7.61 -6.34 -15.61
C ARG A 34 -7.36 -5.40 -16.78
N ASP A 35 -6.93 -4.17 -16.53
CA ASP A 35 -6.62 -3.19 -17.58
C ASP A 35 -5.45 -3.66 -18.46
N ARG A 36 -4.36 -4.13 -17.85
CA ARG A 36 -3.22 -4.70 -18.61
C ARG A 36 -3.64 -5.88 -19.49
N ALA A 37 -4.46 -6.79 -18.96
CA ALA A 37 -4.97 -7.94 -19.71
C ALA A 37 -5.83 -7.49 -20.91
N ARG A 38 -6.72 -6.50 -20.73
CA ARG A 38 -7.51 -5.90 -21.83
C ARG A 38 -6.64 -5.27 -22.90
N MET A 39 -5.57 -4.59 -22.49
CA MET A 39 -4.60 -3.96 -23.39
C MET A 39 -3.57 -4.94 -23.97
N LYS A 40 -3.72 -6.25 -23.73
CA LYS A 40 -2.79 -7.32 -24.17
C LYS A 40 -1.33 -7.06 -23.75
N GLN A 41 -1.13 -6.35 -22.65
CA GLN A 41 0.18 -6.11 -22.08
C GLN A 41 0.63 -7.32 -21.25
N GLU A 42 1.95 -7.51 -21.15
CA GLU A 42 2.51 -8.53 -20.27
C GLU A 42 2.07 -8.24 -18.82
N PHE A 43 1.44 -9.23 -18.18
CA PHE A 43 0.86 -9.10 -16.84
C PHE A 43 1.30 -10.22 -15.89
N LYS A 44 1.83 -11.34 -16.39
CA LYS A 44 2.15 -12.52 -15.58
C LYS A 44 3.34 -12.23 -14.68
N GLN A 45 4.42 -11.69 -15.23
CA GLN A 45 5.63 -11.36 -14.51
C GLN A 45 5.39 -10.32 -13.40
N PRO A 46 4.79 -9.14 -13.66
CA PRO A 46 4.50 -8.17 -12.61
C PRO A 46 3.49 -8.68 -11.58
N LEU A 47 2.53 -9.52 -11.97
CA LEU A 47 1.58 -10.14 -11.04
C LEU A 47 2.29 -11.08 -10.08
N ILE A 48 3.03 -12.06 -10.62
CA ILE A 48 3.75 -13.06 -9.81
C ILE A 48 4.71 -12.37 -8.86
N THR A 49 5.57 -11.49 -9.39
CA THR A 49 6.57 -10.79 -8.57
C THR A 49 5.93 -9.91 -7.49
N SER A 50 4.88 -9.16 -7.80
CA SER A 50 4.17 -8.33 -6.80
C SER A 50 3.52 -9.18 -5.71
N LEU A 51 2.83 -10.27 -6.09
CA LEU A 51 2.22 -11.19 -5.13
C LEU A 51 3.27 -11.90 -4.27
N SER A 52 4.40 -12.32 -4.84
CA SER A 52 5.51 -12.89 -4.09
C SER A 52 6.00 -11.93 -3.02
N PHE A 53 6.20 -10.64 -3.33
CA PHE A 53 6.60 -9.66 -2.32
C PHE A 53 5.53 -9.44 -1.25
N LEU A 54 4.26 -9.30 -1.64
CA LEU A 54 3.14 -9.10 -0.71
C LEU A 54 2.98 -10.25 0.28
N LEU A 55 3.21 -11.49 -0.17
CA LEU A 55 2.99 -12.68 0.65
C LEU A 55 4.24 -13.14 1.39
N LEU A 56 5.42 -13.06 0.77
CA LEU A 56 6.65 -13.65 1.34
C LEU A 56 7.39 -12.69 2.26
N LEU A 57 7.38 -11.37 2.03
CA LEU A 57 8.11 -10.44 2.90
C LEU A 57 7.59 -10.38 4.35
N PRO A 58 6.27 -10.39 4.62
CA PRO A 58 5.79 -10.48 5.99
C PRO A 58 6.22 -11.78 6.68
N VAL A 59 6.24 -12.90 5.94
CA VAL A 59 6.69 -14.20 6.46
C VAL A 59 8.17 -14.17 6.76
N LEU A 60 8.98 -13.66 5.83
CA LEU A 60 10.42 -13.53 6.00
C LEU A 60 10.77 -12.62 7.18
N ALA A 61 10.06 -11.50 7.34
CA ALA A 61 10.24 -10.59 8.46
C ALA A 61 10.02 -11.30 9.80
N ARG A 62 9.02 -12.16 9.91
CA ARG A 62 8.79 -12.98 11.11
C ARG A 62 9.84 -14.05 11.33
N VAL A 63 10.20 -14.79 10.28
CA VAL A 63 11.19 -15.87 10.37
C VAL A 63 12.57 -15.34 10.77
N THR A 64 12.92 -14.12 10.32
CA THR A 64 14.18 -13.47 10.64
C THR A 64 14.15 -12.64 11.93
N GLY A 65 12.98 -12.50 12.58
CA GLY A 65 12.80 -11.66 13.76
C GLY A 65 12.81 -10.14 13.47
N LEU A 66 12.79 -9.75 12.20
CA LEU A 66 12.72 -8.34 11.79
C LEU A 66 11.39 -7.70 12.22
N ASP A 67 10.30 -8.48 12.30
CA ASP A 67 8.98 -8.02 12.73
C ASP A 67 8.99 -7.37 14.12
N LEU A 68 9.86 -7.82 15.01
CA LEU A 68 10.09 -7.25 16.35
C LEU A 68 10.47 -5.76 16.30
N PHE A 69 11.09 -5.32 15.19
CA PHE A 69 11.54 -3.94 14.98
C PHE A 69 10.57 -3.11 14.14
N LEU A 70 9.52 -3.72 13.58
CA LEU A 70 8.65 -3.07 12.59
C LEU A 70 7.34 -2.52 13.16
N ALA A 71 7.10 -2.60 14.48
CA ALA A 71 5.88 -2.07 15.11
C ALA A 71 4.57 -2.60 14.45
N LYS A 72 4.51 -3.92 14.19
CA LYS A 72 3.44 -4.58 13.40
C LYS A 72 3.37 -4.10 11.93
N GLY A 73 4.46 -3.50 11.45
CA GLY A 73 4.63 -2.99 10.09
C GLY A 73 4.91 -4.09 9.08
N GLU A 74 5.33 -5.28 9.51
CA GLU A 74 5.72 -6.39 8.65
C GLU A 74 4.64 -6.78 7.62
N PHE A 75 3.36 -6.59 7.94
CA PHE A 75 2.24 -6.81 7.01
C PHE A 75 2.21 -5.86 5.81
N TYR A 76 2.81 -4.68 5.95
CA TYR A 76 2.86 -3.63 4.94
C TYR A 76 4.16 -3.64 4.15
N LEU A 77 5.17 -4.38 4.61
CA LEU A 77 6.51 -4.41 4.04
C LEU A 77 6.51 -4.80 2.55
N GLY A 78 5.63 -5.73 2.17
CA GLY A 78 5.49 -6.19 0.79
C GLY A 78 4.87 -5.17 -0.17
N ILE A 79 4.17 -4.14 0.34
CA ILE A 79 3.44 -3.17 -0.50
C ILE A 79 4.42 -2.29 -1.28
N ILE A 80 5.52 -1.86 -0.67
CA ILE A 80 6.53 -0.98 -1.30
C ILE A 80 7.12 -1.64 -2.57
N PRO A 81 7.77 -2.82 -2.49
CA PRO A 81 8.32 -3.46 -3.68
C PRO A 81 7.24 -3.85 -4.68
N ALA A 82 6.03 -4.23 -4.24
CA ALA A 82 4.92 -4.49 -5.15
C ALA A 82 4.60 -3.25 -6.01
N ILE A 83 4.40 -2.07 -5.41
CA ILE A 83 4.12 -0.84 -6.17
C ILE A 83 5.28 -0.48 -7.10
N LEU A 84 6.53 -0.63 -6.64
CA LEU A 84 7.72 -0.36 -7.47
C LEU A 84 7.82 -1.29 -8.69
N ILE A 85 7.47 -2.57 -8.52
CA ILE A 85 7.38 -3.51 -9.64
C ILE A 85 6.28 -3.08 -10.61
N LEU A 86 5.09 -2.71 -10.14
CA LEU A 86 4.04 -2.21 -11.04
C LEU A 86 4.56 -0.98 -11.83
N ALA A 87 5.21 -0.04 -11.16
CA ALA A 87 5.78 1.16 -11.80
C ALA A 87 6.87 0.83 -12.82
N ARG A 88 7.65 -0.23 -12.61
CA ARG A 88 8.70 -0.69 -13.52
C ARG A 88 8.15 -1.23 -14.83
N TYR A 89 6.98 -1.89 -14.77
CA TYR A 89 6.30 -2.51 -15.91
C TYR A 89 5.24 -1.60 -16.55
N GLU A 90 4.96 -0.45 -15.95
CA GLU A 90 4.05 0.55 -16.49
C GLU A 90 4.71 1.38 -17.59
N ASN A 91 4.06 1.45 -18.74
CA ASN A 91 4.51 2.18 -19.92
C ASN A 91 3.86 3.57 -20.00
N ASP A 92 2.68 3.73 -19.41
CA ASP A 92 1.99 5.00 -19.32
C ASP A 92 2.70 5.92 -18.31
N ARG A 93 3.14 7.10 -18.76
CA ARG A 93 3.94 8.02 -17.94
C ARG A 93 3.16 8.53 -16.73
N ASP A 94 1.87 8.81 -16.88
CA ASP A 94 1.05 9.37 -15.81
C ASP A 94 0.74 8.30 -14.78
N LYS A 95 0.39 7.09 -15.21
CA LYS A 95 0.21 5.95 -14.31
C LYS A 95 1.50 5.60 -13.56
N LYS A 96 2.63 5.56 -14.27
CA LYS A 96 3.94 5.33 -13.65
C LYS A 96 4.27 6.40 -12.61
N ARG A 97 4.02 7.68 -12.91
CA ARG A 97 4.23 8.78 -11.96
C ARG A 97 3.35 8.62 -10.73
N SER A 98 2.08 8.25 -10.90
CA SER A 98 1.18 8.04 -9.76
C SER A 98 1.61 6.84 -8.90
N LEU A 99 2.05 5.74 -9.51
CA LEU A 99 2.60 4.59 -8.79
C LEU A 99 3.86 4.96 -7.99
N LEU A 100 4.79 5.73 -8.58
CA LEU A 100 5.98 6.22 -7.88
C LEU A 100 5.63 7.19 -6.74
N THR A 101 4.62 8.04 -6.95
CA THR A 101 4.09 8.95 -5.91
C THR A 101 3.48 8.16 -4.76
N ALA A 102 2.68 7.13 -5.07
CA ALA A 102 2.11 6.22 -4.07
C ALA A 102 3.21 5.46 -3.30
N ALA A 103 4.25 4.97 -4.00
CA ALA A 103 5.40 4.30 -3.38
C ALA A 103 6.16 5.25 -2.43
N PHE A 104 6.39 6.49 -2.85
CA PHE A 104 7.05 7.50 -2.01
C PHE A 104 6.25 7.78 -0.74
N PHE A 105 4.96 8.10 -0.87
CA PHE A 105 4.10 8.35 0.28
C PHE A 105 4.03 7.14 1.21
N PHE A 106 3.90 5.93 0.67
CA PHE A 106 3.79 4.73 1.46
C PHE A 106 5.12 4.39 2.17
N LEU A 107 6.26 4.59 1.52
CA LEU A 107 7.58 4.43 2.14
C LEU A 107 7.77 5.41 3.31
N SER A 108 7.42 6.69 3.11
CA SER A 108 7.46 7.69 4.17
C SER A 108 6.51 7.34 5.32
N ALA A 109 5.29 6.87 4.99
CA ALA A 109 4.34 6.41 5.99
C ALA A 109 4.94 5.27 6.81
N PHE A 110 5.46 4.25 6.13
CA PHE A 110 6.06 3.08 6.74
C PHE A 110 7.19 3.45 7.69
N ALA A 111 8.09 4.36 7.30
CA ALA A 111 9.13 4.89 8.17
C ALA A 111 8.54 5.55 9.43
N CYS A 112 7.53 6.41 9.28
CA CYS A 112 6.83 7.02 10.42
C CYS A 112 6.21 5.97 11.36
N ARG A 113 5.67 4.87 10.83
CA ARG A 113 5.10 3.79 11.66
C ARG A 113 6.18 2.99 12.39
N THR A 114 7.27 2.65 11.70
CA THR A 114 8.37 1.88 12.27
C THR A 114 9.09 2.67 13.37
N LEU A 115 9.27 3.97 13.18
CA LEU A 115 9.96 4.84 14.15
C LEU A 115 9.07 5.26 15.33
N ASP A 116 7.75 5.14 15.20
CA ASP A 116 6.77 5.57 16.21
C ASP A 116 7.09 5.12 17.65
N PRO A 117 7.26 3.80 17.95
CA PRO A 117 7.55 3.38 19.32
C PRO A 117 8.88 3.92 19.87
N TYR A 118 9.86 4.17 19.01
CA TYR A 118 11.19 4.67 19.40
C TYR A 118 11.19 6.19 19.63
N LEU A 119 10.29 6.93 18.98
CA LEU A 119 10.18 8.38 19.11
C LEU A 119 9.18 8.81 20.19
N CYS A 120 8.26 7.93 20.60
CA CYS A 120 7.27 8.20 21.64
C CYS A 120 7.90 8.60 22.98
N GLU A 121 9.11 8.12 23.30
CA GLU A 121 9.83 8.52 24.53
C GLU A 121 10.25 9.99 24.53
N LEU A 122 10.52 10.57 23.35
CA LEU A 122 10.95 11.96 23.18
C LEU A 122 9.78 12.90 22.87
N TRP A 123 8.78 12.40 22.13
CA TRP A 123 7.63 13.16 21.69
C TRP A 123 6.35 12.32 21.90
N PRO A 124 5.56 12.58 22.97
CA PRO A 124 4.46 11.72 23.39
C PRO A 124 3.32 11.54 22.37
N ARG A 125 3.22 12.42 21.35
CA ARG A 125 2.24 12.23 20.26
C ARG A 125 2.71 11.21 19.21
N GLY A 126 3.98 10.80 19.25
CA GLY A 126 4.61 9.92 18.27
C GLY A 126 4.56 10.45 16.84
N THR A 127 4.67 9.53 15.90
CA THR A 127 4.56 9.73 14.44
C THR A 127 3.41 8.93 13.83
N HIS A 128 2.62 8.22 14.64
CA HIS A 128 1.51 7.39 14.18
C HIS A 128 0.46 8.15 13.36
N PHE A 129 0.18 9.41 13.69
CA PHE A 129 -0.76 10.22 12.92
C PHE A 129 -0.23 10.52 11.49
N LEU A 130 1.10 10.66 11.33
CA LEU A 130 1.72 10.83 10.02
C LEU A 130 1.60 9.57 9.16
N TRP A 131 1.66 8.38 9.77
CA TRP A 131 1.34 7.13 9.07
C TRP A 131 -0.04 7.20 8.43
N HIS A 132 -1.07 7.67 9.13
CA HIS A 132 -2.43 7.78 8.58
C HIS A 132 -2.52 8.80 7.43
N ILE A 133 -1.91 9.97 7.60
CA ILE A 133 -1.95 11.02 6.57
C ILE A 133 -1.22 10.56 5.30
N LEU A 134 -0.01 10.00 5.45
CA LEU A 134 0.82 9.57 4.33
C LEU A 134 0.24 8.31 3.65
N THR A 135 -0.31 7.36 4.40
CA THR A 135 -1.02 6.21 3.79
C THR A 135 -2.28 6.63 3.05
N ALA A 136 -3.03 7.63 3.54
CA ALA A 136 -4.15 8.22 2.81
C ALA A 136 -3.68 8.88 1.50
N GLY A 137 -2.56 9.61 1.51
CA GLY A 137 -1.94 10.16 0.31
C GLY A 137 -1.51 9.08 -0.69
N ALA A 138 -0.91 7.99 -0.21
CA ALA A 138 -0.55 6.86 -1.05
C ALA A 138 -1.77 6.18 -1.68
N ALA A 139 -2.83 5.98 -0.90
CA ALA A 139 -4.09 5.40 -1.37
C ALA A 139 -4.76 6.31 -2.41
N TYR A 140 -4.78 7.62 -2.18
CA TYR A 140 -5.30 8.59 -3.14
C TYR A 140 -4.54 8.55 -4.48
N ALA A 141 -3.20 8.54 -4.43
CA ALA A 141 -2.36 8.43 -5.62
C ALA A 141 -2.52 7.07 -6.35
N ALA A 142 -2.77 5.99 -5.62
CA ALA A 142 -3.07 4.69 -6.23
C ALA A 142 -4.48 4.64 -6.82
N ALA A 143 -5.47 5.28 -6.21
CA ALA A 143 -6.85 5.32 -6.69
C ALA A 143 -6.99 6.21 -7.93
N SER A 144 -6.27 7.33 -8.01
CA SER A 144 -6.31 8.24 -9.17
C SER A 144 -5.89 7.56 -10.48
N LEU A 145 -5.09 6.49 -10.42
CA LEU A 145 -4.77 5.61 -11.55
C LEU A 145 -6.01 5.10 -12.29
N GLN A 146 -7.08 4.82 -11.55
CA GLN A 146 -8.29 4.19 -12.07
C GLN A 146 -9.19 5.20 -12.78
N PHE A 147 -9.15 6.47 -12.37
CA PHE A 147 -10.01 7.53 -12.90
C PHE A 147 -9.38 8.28 -14.08
N SER A 148 -8.06 8.19 -14.28
CA SER A 148 -7.36 8.98 -15.30
C SER A 148 -7.63 8.56 -16.76
N LYS A 149 -8.37 7.46 -17.03
CA LYS A 149 -8.65 6.97 -18.40
C LYS A 149 -10.07 6.51 -18.70
N SER A 150 -10.97 6.42 -17.70
CA SER A 150 -12.35 5.97 -17.94
C SER A 150 -13.17 6.96 -18.79
N ASP A 151 -12.72 8.21 -18.92
CA ASP A 151 -13.51 9.28 -19.56
C ASP A 151 -13.18 9.52 -21.05
N GLN A 152 -12.19 8.81 -21.63
CA GLN A 152 -11.80 9.03 -23.03
C GLN A 152 -12.25 7.94 -24.01
N THR A 153 -12.71 6.79 -23.51
CA THR A 153 -13.25 5.70 -24.36
C THR A 153 -14.78 5.64 -24.37
N ALA A 154 -15.45 6.60 -23.73
CA ALA A 154 -16.91 6.70 -23.62
C ALA A 154 -17.49 7.90 -24.40
N ALA A 155 -16.70 8.53 -25.29
CA ALA A 155 -17.23 9.46 -26.27
C ALA A 155 -17.66 8.66 -27.52
N PRO A 156 -18.95 8.72 -27.91
CA PRO A 156 -19.46 8.06 -29.12
C PRO A 156 -18.86 8.64 -30.41
#